data_AF-H1XTU3-F1
#
_entry.id   AF-H1XTU3-F1
#
_cell.length_a   1.000
_cell.length_b   1.000
_cell.length_c   1.000
_cell.angle_alpha   90.00
_cell.angle_beta   90.00
_cell.angle_gamma   90.00
#
_symmetry.space_group_name_H-M   'P 1'
#
loop_
_entity.id
_entity.type
_entity.pdbx_description
1 polymer ?
#
loop_
_entity_poly.entity_id
_entity_poly.type
_entity_poly.pdbx_seq_one_letter_code
_entity_poly.pdbx_strand_id
1 'polypeptide(L)'
;MKLRFNGLLLLLLLSIAGLFAQESIFPSLTGQELIDSLRFYYKPATVLSYDEARDVMFSEIDNYNDSVSCVYSSYTIYIDPTQDPSTDAYTKGMNTEHTWPQSYGTDTGNANSDLHHLFPCREQVNSSRSNDPFKDIPDQDTDKWWRKDYYLTVIPDAYIDEYSEKDYDGWFEPREDHKGNAARAIFYIYTMYKEQLDTSFFELQKYTLRRWHNIDTVDARERERNERIAPYQDNKKNPFILDSTLVRRAYFEESSDTTGGGGGGSTAQPGDIVITEIMQNPDAVYDSNGEWFEIYNASDQAIDLNGWTIKDMDSDIHTIGQSVVIQPGEYLVLGRNADINTNGGVDVAYQYSGIDLANSADEIVLIAADGTTEIDRVEYDGGPNWPDPTGASMYFSGEMNQDNNDPSLWSVSQLPWDGSAGDLGSPGSGNTVSGLTSDVQTPDQWQVKIFPNPFNPSTQIKFDLPQAGEVTIEIFDIHGKKVRTLIRNRHLNAMSWSFTWDGLNDFGRQAASGIYFVQIRTWEQVLTKRALLLR
;
A
#
# COMPACT_ATOMS: atom_id res chain seq x y z
N MET A 1 52.96 -13.95 37.99
CA MET A 1 52.21 -14.45 36.82
C MET A 1 50.76 -14.67 37.26
N LYS A 2 49.90 -13.66 37.10
CA LYS A 2 48.47 -13.71 37.43
C LYS A 2 47.70 -13.35 36.16
N LEU A 3 47.08 -14.35 35.52
CA LEU A 3 46.17 -14.14 34.39
C LEU A 3 44.85 -13.56 34.92
N ARG A 4 44.36 -12.51 34.26
CA ARG A 4 43.00 -11.99 34.41
C ARG A 4 42.08 -12.73 33.44
N PHE A 5 41.02 -13.34 33.96
CA PHE A 5 39.88 -13.81 33.18
C PHE A 5 38.83 -12.69 33.19
N ASN A 6 38.56 -12.07 32.03
CA ASN A 6 37.39 -11.22 31.83
C ASN A 6 36.27 -12.12 31.29
N GLY A 7 35.29 -12.44 32.13
CA GLY A 7 34.04 -13.06 31.70
C GLY A 7 33.08 -11.98 31.21
N LEU A 8 32.84 -11.94 29.90
CA LEU A 8 31.76 -11.15 29.30
C LEU A 8 30.47 -11.98 29.41
N LEU A 9 29.56 -11.56 30.28
CA LEU A 9 28.22 -12.12 30.41
C LEU A 9 27.38 -11.62 29.22
N LEU A 10 27.22 -12.44 28.19
CA LEU A 10 26.34 -12.16 27.06
C LEU A 10 24.90 -12.42 27.50
N LEU A 11 24.15 -11.37 27.80
CA LEU A 11 22.70 -11.43 27.97
C LEU A 11 22.07 -11.72 26.60
N LEU A 12 21.55 -12.94 26.44
CA LEU A 12 20.75 -13.33 25.28
C LEU A 12 19.37 -12.66 25.41
N LEU A 13 19.18 -11.51 24.76
CA LEU A 13 17.85 -10.96 24.52
C LEU A 13 17.18 -11.86 23.46
N LEU A 14 16.34 -12.79 23.92
CA LEU A 14 15.35 -13.42 23.05
C LEU A 14 14.30 -12.36 22.69
N SER A 15 14.44 -11.74 21.52
CA SER A 15 13.35 -11.02 20.87
C SER A 15 12.33 -12.06 20.39
N ILE A 16 11.33 -12.34 21.23
CA ILE A 16 10.11 -13.01 20.78
C ILE A 16 9.32 -11.96 19.99
N ALA A 17 9.57 -11.88 18.69
CA ALA A 17 8.64 -11.24 17.76
C ALA A 17 7.43 -12.19 17.64
N GLY A 18 6.50 -12.06 18.58
CA GLY A 18 5.16 -12.60 18.39
C GLY A 18 4.51 -11.81 17.25
N LEU A 19 4.26 -12.48 16.13
CA LEU A 19 3.28 -12.02 15.16
C LEU A 19 1.92 -12.02 15.88
N PHE A 20 1.55 -10.89 16.50
CA PHE A 20 0.17 -10.67 16.89
C PHE A 20 -0.61 -10.49 15.59
N ALA A 21 -1.43 -11.48 15.24
CA ALA A 21 -2.51 -11.25 14.28
C ALA A 21 -3.37 -10.12 14.89
N GLN A 22 -3.60 -9.07 14.12
CA GLN A 22 -4.51 -7.98 14.50
C GLN A 22 -5.87 -8.60 14.85
N GLU A 23 -6.29 -8.46 16.10
CA GLU A 23 -7.58 -8.99 16.56
C GLU A 23 -8.68 -8.13 15.92
N SER A 24 -9.45 -8.73 15.00
CA SER A 24 -10.55 -8.02 14.39
C SER A 24 -11.61 -7.70 15.44
N ILE A 25 -12.02 -6.43 15.49
CA ILE A 25 -13.03 -5.92 16.41
C ILE A 25 -14.40 -6.27 15.85
N PHE A 26 -15.19 -6.98 16.66
CA PHE A 26 -16.53 -7.46 16.33
C PHE A 26 -16.63 -8.15 14.96
N PRO A 27 -15.81 -9.15 14.63
CA PRO A 27 -15.53 -9.59 13.26
C PRO A 27 -16.75 -10.01 12.42
N SER A 28 -17.89 -10.31 13.07
CA SER A 28 -19.14 -10.70 12.44
C SER A 28 -20.14 -9.55 12.24
N LEU A 29 -19.88 -8.35 12.78
CA LEU A 29 -20.78 -7.21 12.69
C LEU A 29 -20.34 -6.26 11.59
N THR A 30 -21.31 -5.67 10.90
CA THR A 30 -21.09 -4.69 9.84
C THR A 30 -22.23 -3.65 9.85
N GLY A 31 -22.13 -2.60 9.03
CA GLY A 31 -23.09 -1.51 8.93
C GLY A 31 -23.47 -0.88 10.28
N GLN A 32 -24.76 -0.59 10.44
CA GLN A 32 -25.27 0.09 11.63
C GLN A 32 -25.10 -0.73 12.92
N GLU A 33 -25.18 -2.07 12.87
CA GLU A 33 -24.95 -2.92 14.05
C GLU A 33 -23.52 -2.82 14.57
N LEU A 34 -22.55 -2.72 13.66
CA LEU A 34 -21.16 -2.46 13.99
C LEU A 34 -20.99 -1.05 14.55
N ILE A 35 -21.58 -0.02 13.92
CA ILE A 35 -21.52 1.38 14.40
C ILE A 35 -22.06 1.48 15.83
N ASP A 36 -23.21 0.87 16.12
CA ASP A 36 -23.83 0.89 17.44
C ASP A 36 -22.95 0.18 18.47
N SER A 37 -22.35 -0.95 18.09
CA SER A 37 -21.42 -1.70 18.95
C SER A 37 -20.14 -0.91 19.23
N LEU A 38 -19.55 -0.29 18.21
CA LEU A 38 -18.38 0.59 18.37
C LEU A 38 -18.70 1.74 19.30
N ARG A 39 -19.83 2.44 19.10
CA ARG A 39 -20.27 3.53 19.98
C ARG A 39 -20.44 3.05 21.43
N PHE A 40 -21.10 1.91 21.64
CA PHE A 40 -21.34 1.39 22.98
C PHE A 40 -20.04 1.04 23.72
N TYR A 41 -19.07 0.41 23.06
CA TYR A 41 -17.85 -0.07 23.70
C TYR A 41 -16.70 0.94 23.73
N TYR A 42 -16.64 1.89 22.79
CA TYR A 42 -15.51 2.79 22.59
C TYR A 42 -15.81 4.27 22.84
N LYS A 43 -17.08 4.68 23.02
CA LYS A 43 -17.38 6.06 23.42
C LYS A 43 -17.05 6.26 24.91
N PRO A 44 -16.23 7.27 25.28
CA PRO A 44 -16.00 7.59 26.68
C PRO A 44 -17.24 8.25 27.29
N ALA A 45 -17.57 7.86 28.53
CA ALA A 45 -18.62 8.50 29.30
C ALA A 45 -18.13 9.83 29.92
N THR A 46 -16.83 9.88 30.24
CA THR A 46 -16.17 11.08 30.76
C THR A 46 -14.90 11.39 29.98
N VAL A 47 -14.67 12.68 29.76
CA VAL A 47 -13.44 13.24 29.20
C VAL A 47 -13.01 14.41 30.09
N LEU A 48 -11.78 14.86 29.91
CA LEU A 48 -11.27 16.08 30.56
C LEU A 48 -12.08 17.31 30.14
N SER A 49 -12.02 18.40 30.93
CA SER A 49 -12.48 19.69 30.43
C SER A 49 -11.62 20.14 29.24
N TYR A 50 -12.12 21.10 28.44
CA TYR A 50 -11.41 21.54 27.25
C TYR A 50 -10.02 22.09 27.54
N ASP A 51 -9.88 22.90 28.60
CA ASP A 51 -8.57 23.45 28.99
C ASP A 51 -7.61 22.34 29.46
N GLU A 52 -8.09 21.43 30.33
CA GLU A 52 -7.29 20.28 30.80
C GLU A 52 -6.87 19.35 29.66
N ALA A 53 -7.76 19.08 28.70
CA ALA A 53 -7.45 18.26 27.54
C ALA A 53 -6.32 18.88 26.71
N ARG A 54 -6.37 20.19 26.47
CA ARG A 54 -5.31 20.90 25.75
C ARG A 54 -3.98 20.85 26.49
N ASP A 55 -4.00 21.06 27.81
CA ASP A 55 -2.78 20.99 28.61
C ASP A 55 -2.15 19.60 28.57
N VAL A 56 -2.95 18.54 28.71
CA VAL A 56 -2.48 17.14 28.60
C VAL A 56 -1.99 16.83 27.19
N MET A 57 -2.63 17.37 26.15
CA MET A 57 -2.18 17.21 24.76
C MET A 57 -0.77 17.78 24.56
N PHE A 58 -0.52 19.01 25.02
CA PHE A 58 0.78 19.69 24.83
C PHE A 58 1.88 19.25 25.80
N SER A 59 1.55 18.88 27.04
CA SER A 59 2.55 18.48 28.04
C SER A 59 2.86 16.99 28.01
N GLU A 60 1.89 16.17 27.62
CA GLU A 60 2.02 14.72 27.65
C GLU A 60 1.82 14.14 26.25
N ILE A 61 0.59 13.99 25.75
CA ILE A 61 0.27 13.10 24.62
C ILE A 61 1.08 13.36 23.35
N ASP A 62 1.26 14.63 22.98
CA ASP A 62 1.99 15.02 21.77
C ASP A 62 3.37 15.62 22.08
N ASN A 63 3.79 15.56 23.35
CA ASN A 63 5.13 15.94 23.79
C ASN A 63 6.09 14.76 23.68
N TYR A 64 7.13 14.94 22.88
CA TYR A 64 8.22 14.00 22.68
C TYR A 64 9.55 14.71 22.92
N ASN A 65 10.27 14.31 23.96
CA ASN A 65 11.53 14.94 24.37
C ASN A 65 11.40 16.47 24.54
N ASP A 66 10.42 16.88 25.34
CA ASP A 66 10.10 18.28 25.68
C ASP A 66 9.62 19.14 24.50
N SER A 67 9.33 18.52 23.35
CA SER A 67 8.93 19.23 22.12
C SER A 67 7.62 18.70 21.54
N VAL A 68 6.84 19.61 20.97
CA VAL A 68 5.58 19.32 20.27
C VAL A 68 5.68 19.78 18.82
N SER A 69 5.21 18.96 17.89
CA SER A 69 5.20 19.27 16.45
C SER A 69 3.76 19.36 15.92
N CYS A 70 3.49 20.36 15.08
CA CYS A 70 2.21 20.54 14.42
C CYS A 70 1.94 19.46 13.38
N VAL A 71 0.70 18.96 13.31
CA VAL A 71 0.33 17.89 12.37
C VAL A 71 0.32 18.33 10.91
N TYR A 72 -0.17 19.54 10.62
CA TYR A 72 -0.29 20.03 9.23
C TYR A 72 0.93 20.76 8.69
N SER A 73 1.90 21.14 9.53
CA SER A 73 3.07 21.89 9.04
C SER A 73 4.42 21.43 9.59
N SER A 74 4.44 20.49 10.54
CA SER A 74 5.67 20.09 11.23
C SER A 74 6.44 21.23 11.92
N TYR A 75 5.78 22.38 12.18
CA TYR A 75 6.31 23.42 13.06
C TYR A 75 6.49 22.86 14.46
N THR A 76 7.67 23.01 15.06
CA THR A 76 8.01 22.38 16.33
C THR A 76 8.40 23.43 17.36
N ILE A 77 7.89 23.28 18.58
CA ILE A 77 8.20 24.15 19.71
C ILE A 77 8.65 23.31 20.90
N TYR A 78 9.50 23.89 21.75
CA TYR A 78 9.77 23.38 23.09
C TYR A 78 8.64 23.85 24.04
N ILE A 79 8.16 22.97 24.92
CA ILE A 79 7.17 23.28 25.95
C ILE A 79 7.88 23.50 27.28
N ASP A 80 7.71 24.68 27.89
CA ASP A 80 8.31 25.02 29.18
C ASP A 80 7.54 24.35 30.32
N PRO A 81 8.14 23.38 31.05
CA PRO A 81 7.44 22.64 32.10
C PRO A 81 7.11 23.49 33.34
N THR A 82 7.55 24.75 33.37
CA THR A 82 7.23 25.71 34.45
C THR A 82 6.03 26.60 34.15
N GLN A 83 5.50 26.54 32.93
CA GLN A 83 4.34 27.31 32.48
C GLN A 83 3.13 26.41 32.26
N ASP A 84 1.97 27.05 32.13
CA ASP A 84 0.74 26.38 31.68
C ASP A 84 0.94 25.90 30.21
N PRO A 85 0.84 24.59 29.91
CA PRO A 85 1.30 24.04 28.64
C PRO A 85 0.58 24.63 27.42
N SER A 86 -0.76 24.75 27.49
CA SER A 86 -1.54 25.26 26.37
C SER A 86 -1.41 26.77 26.20
N THR A 87 -1.20 27.52 27.29
CA THR A 87 -0.85 28.95 27.23
C THR A 87 0.54 29.16 26.64
N ASP A 88 1.55 28.41 27.10
CA ASP A 88 2.93 28.49 26.59
C ASP A 88 2.98 28.16 25.09
N ALA A 89 2.30 27.08 24.67
CA ALA A 89 2.16 26.72 23.26
C ALA A 89 1.53 27.86 22.44
N TYR A 90 0.47 28.49 22.95
CA TYR A 90 -0.19 29.62 22.28
C TYR A 90 0.74 30.83 22.12
N THR A 91 1.51 31.19 23.15
CA THR A 91 2.48 32.31 23.03
C THR A 91 3.56 32.07 21.97
N LYS A 92 3.80 30.80 21.62
CA LYS A 92 4.74 30.35 20.58
C LYS A 92 4.05 30.08 19.24
N GLY A 93 2.78 30.47 19.10
CA GLY A 93 2.01 30.37 17.85
C GLY A 93 1.44 28.98 17.56
N MET A 94 1.33 28.10 18.55
CA MET A 94 0.71 26.79 18.38
C MET A 94 -0.69 26.79 19.03
N ASN A 95 -1.68 26.30 18.30
CA ASN A 95 -3.06 26.17 18.74
C ASN A 95 -3.49 24.69 18.69
N THR A 96 -4.68 24.41 19.20
CA THR A 96 -5.34 23.10 19.10
C THR A 96 -6.20 23.08 17.84
N GLU A 97 -5.94 22.11 16.98
CA GLU A 97 -6.80 21.74 15.85
C GLU A 97 -7.91 20.82 16.33
N HIS A 98 -9.15 21.15 15.96
CA HIS A 98 -10.25 20.19 15.98
C HIS A 98 -10.41 19.62 14.57
N THR A 99 -9.94 18.40 14.33
CA THR A 99 -10.03 17.77 13.00
C THR A 99 -11.48 17.76 12.50
N TRP A 100 -12.45 17.53 13.40
CA TRP A 100 -13.85 17.88 13.16
C TRP A 100 -14.18 19.27 13.71
N PRO A 101 -14.49 20.27 12.87
CA PRO A 101 -14.64 21.65 13.32
C PRO A 101 -15.76 21.82 14.35
N GLN A 102 -15.52 22.65 15.36
CA GLN A 102 -16.50 22.98 16.41
C GLN A 102 -17.84 23.48 15.85
N SER A 103 -17.81 24.24 14.75
CA SER A 103 -19.01 24.75 14.06
C SER A 103 -19.94 23.65 13.53
N TYR A 104 -19.48 22.41 13.44
CA TYR A 104 -20.26 21.24 12.99
C TYR A 104 -20.64 20.30 14.13
N GLY A 105 -20.78 20.81 15.36
CA GLY A 105 -21.39 20.11 16.49
C GLY A 105 -20.43 19.54 17.54
N THR A 106 -19.14 19.93 17.50
CA THR A 106 -18.16 19.61 18.55
C THR A 106 -17.88 20.81 19.47
N ASP A 107 -18.69 21.86 19.45
CA ASP A 107 -18.55 23.02 20.35
C ASP A 107 -19.02 22.75 21.80
N THR A 108 -19.70 21.63 22.04
CA THR A 108 -20.26 21.26 23.36
C THR A 108 -20.13 19.78 23.69
N GLY A 109 -20.30 19.47 24.99
CA GLY A 109 -20.25 18.11 25.51
C GLY A 109 -18.86 17.46 25.39
N ASN A 110 -18.81 16.13 25.54
CA ASN A 110 -17.56 15.40 25.54
C ASN A 110 -16.81 15.47 24.20
N ALA A 111 -17.51 15.66 23.08
CA ALA A 111 -16.84 15.74 21.78
C ALA A 111 -15.93 16.97 21.67
N ASN A 112 -16.20 18.06 22.39
CA ASN A 112 -15.34 19.25 22.35
C ASN A 112 -13.93 18.97 22.85
N SER A 113 -13.80 18.12 23.87
CA SER A 113 -12.52 17.82 24.53
C SER A 113 -12.01 16.40 24.26
N ASP A 114 -12.60 15.67 23.31
CA ASP A 114 -12.17 14.30 23.01
C ASP A 114 -10.80 14.29 22.30
N LEU A 115 -9.76 13.82 22.97
CA LEU A 115 -8.37 13.90 22.52
C LEU A 115 -8.06 13.09 21.25
N HIS A 116 -8.92 12.16 20.85
CA HIS A 116 -8.73 11.37 19.62
C HIS A 116 -8.93 12.18 18.34
N HIS A 117 -9.45 13.41 18.42
CA HIS A 117 -9.61 14.32 17.28
C HIS A 117 -9.02 15.73 17.49
N LEU A 118 -8.31 15.93 18.62
CA LEU A 118 -7.59 17.16 18.90
C LEU A 118 -6.12 16.98 18.58
N PHE A 119 -5.51 17.93 17.88
CA PHE A 119 -4.09 17.86 17.53
C PHE A 119 -3.36 19.20 17.69
N PRO A 120 -2.04 19.21 17.94
CA PRO A 120 -1.23 20.42 17.84
C PRO A 120 -1.20 20.95 16.39
N CYS A 121 -1.48 22.23 16.20
CA CYS A 121 -1.45 22.86 14.88
C CYS A 121 -0.93 24.30 14.94
N ARG A 122 -0.28 24.76 13.88
CA ARG A 122 0.23 26.15 13.83
C ARG A 122 -0.98 27.06 13.71
N GLU A 123 -1.07 28.09 14.56
CA GLU A 123 -2.22 29.01 14.60
C GLU A 123 -2.64 29.53 13.22
N GLN A 124 -1.66 29.91 12.39
CA GLN A 124 -1.91 30.40 11.03
C GLN A 124 -2.46 29.33 10.09
N VAL A 125 -2.00 28.08 10.23
CA VAL A 125 -2.46 26.94 9.43
C VAL A 125 -3.86 26.53 9.87
N ASN A 126 -4.11 26.45 11.17
CA ASN A 126 -5.44 26.21 11.75
C ASN A 126 -6.44 27.29 11.28
N SER A 127 -6.06 28.56 11.35
CA SER A 127 -6.88 29.65 10.80
C SER A 127 -7.08 29.56 9.29
N SER A 128 -6.11 29.03 8.54
CA SER A 128 -6.24 28.80 7.09
C SER A 128 -7.11 27.60 6.75
N ARG A 129 -7.12 26.58 7.61
CA ARG A 129 -7.97 25.39 7.51
C ARG A 129 -9.43 25.68 7.83
N SER A 130 -9.69 26.67 8.68
CA SER A 130 -11.06 27.12 9.02
C SER A 130 -11.93 25.94 9.48
N ASN A 131 -13.12 25.79 8.91
CA ASN A 131 -14.03 24.66 9.06
C ASN A 131 -14.09 23.81 7.77
N ASP A 132 -13.05 23.87 6.95
CA ASP A 132 -13.09 23.29 5.61
C ASP A 132 -13.02 21.75 5.66
N PRO A 133 -13.83 21.05 4.84
CA PRO A 133 -13.72 19.61 4.64
C PRO A 133 -12.41 19.23 3.95
N PHE A 134 -12.05 17.96 4.07
CA PHE A 134 -10.84 17.43 3.47
C PHE A 134 -11.07 16.86 2.06
N LYS A 135 -10.09 17.04 1.16
CA LYS A 135 -9.98 16.36 -0.13
C LYS A 135 -8.50 16.25 -0.56
N ASP A 136 -8.21 15.44 -1.56
CA ASP A 136 -7.00 15.60 -2.37
C ASP A 136 -7.22 16.84 -3.28
N ILE A 137 -6.34 17.83 -3.18
CA ILE A 137 -6.35 19.08 -3.94
C ILE A 137 -5.31 18.93 -5.05
N PRO A 138 -5.68 19.07 -6.33
CA PRO A 138 -4.68 19.08 -7.39
C PRO A 138 -3.69 20.24 -7.19
N ASP A 139 -2.39 20.00 -7.33
CA ASP A 139 -1.33 21.00 -7.09
C ASP A 139 -1.59 22.37 -7.73
N GLN A 140 -2.13 22.37 -8.96
CA GLN A 140 -2.46 23.57 -9.71
C GLN A 140 -3.61 24.40 -9.12
N ASP A 141 -4.47 23.78 -8.31
CA ASP A 141 -5.63 24.39 -7.66
C ASP A 141 -5.27 24.88 -6.24
N THR A 142 -4.09 24.53 -5.73
CA THR A 142 -3.61 24.92 -4.40
C THR A 142 -3.21 26.40 -4.35
N ASP A 143 -3.90 27.15 -3.48
CA ASP A 143 -3.61 28.56 -3.18
C ASP A 143 -2.46 28.71 -2.19
N LYS A 144 -2.43 27.87 -1.14
CA LYS A 144 -1.40 27.94 -0.11
C LYS A 144 -0.86 26.57 0.24
N TRP A 145 0.45 26.48 0.16
CA TRP A 145 1.27 25.36 0.60
C TRP A 145 1.88 25.71 1.95
N TRP A 146 1.40 25.14 3.04
CA TRP A 146 1.89 25.42 4.40
C TRP A 146 2.97 24.43 4.84
N ARG A 147 4.11 24.95 5.31
CA ARG A 147 5.19 24.14 5.90
C ARG A 147 5.96 24.93 6.96
N LYS A 148 6.30 24.26 8.06
CA LYS A 148 6.87 24.88 9.27
C LYS A 148 6.05 26.12 9.68
N ASP A 149 6.68 27.27 9.73
CA ASP A 149 6.11 28.57 10.10
C ASP A 149 5.84 29.49 8.90
N TYR A 150 5.86 28.97 7.68
CA TYR A 150 5.66 29.73 6.44
C TYR A 150 4.68 29.05 5.48
N TYR A 151 4.30 29.76 4.40
CA TYR A 151 3.60 29.19 3.28
C TYR A 151 4.19 29.68 1.95
N LEU A 152 3.93 28.92 0.88
CA LEU A 152 4.16 29.32 -0.50
C LEU A 152 2.82 29.49 -1.21
N THR A 153 2.78 30.32 -2.26
CA THR A 153 1.61 30.52 -3.14
C THR A 153 1.86 29.99 -4.54
N VAL A 154 2.88 29.14 -4.68
CA VAL A 154 3.29 28.46 -5.90
C VAL A 154 3.69 27.05 -5.51
N ILE A 155 3.58 26.12 -6.45
CA ILE A 155 3.93 24.71 -6.27
C ILE A 155 5.38 24.60 -5.74
N PRO A 156 5.63 23.90 -4.62
CA PRO A 156 6.97 23.73 -4.07
C PRO A 156 7.89 22.92 -4.99
N ASP A 157 9.13 23.37 -5.19
CA ASP A 157 10.13 22.65 -5.99
C ASP A 157 10.72 21.41 -5.27
N ALA A 158 10.44 21.23 -3.97
CA ALA A 158 10.94 20.13 -3.14
C ALA A 158 10.08 19.93 -1.89
N TYR A 159 10.11 18.71 -1.35
CA TYR A 159 9.40 18.31 -0.13
C TYR A 159 7.89 18.55 -0.21
N ILE A 160 7.29 18.39 -1.40
CA ILE A 160 5.87 18.68 -1.64
C ILE A 160 4.97 17.93 -0.64
N ASP A 161 5.26 16.65 -0.38
CA ASP A 161 4.58 15.80 0.61
C ASP A 161 4.65 16.32 2.07
N GLU A 162 5.57 17.24 2.38
CA GLU A 162 5.66 17.86 3.71
C GLU A 162 4.77 19.10 3.88
N TYR A 163 4.06 19.52 2.83
CA TYR A 163 3.15 20.66 2.88
C TYR A 163 1.70 20.21 3.12
N SER A 164 0.93 21.01 3.85
CA SER A 164 -0.53 20.92 3.80
C SER A 164 -1.07 21.98 2.85
N GLU A 165 -2.15 21.68 2.17
CA GLU A 165 -2.65 22.50 1.06
C GLU A 165 -4.00 23.11 1.36
N LYS A 166 -4.20 24.30 0.79
CA LYS A 166 -5.44 25.04 0.91
C LYS A 166 -5.80 25.60 -0.46
N ASP A 167 -7.03 25.34 -0.92
CA ASP A 167 -7.57 25.91 -2.15
C ASP A 167 -8.47 27.14 -1.88
N TYR A 168 -8.92 27.78 -2.97
CA TYR A 168 -9.89 28.89 -2.92
C TYR A 168 -11.33 28.45 -2.63
N ASP A 169 -11.66 27.19 -2.92
CA ASP A 169 -13.04 26.67 -2.90
C ASP A 169 -13.48 26.16 -1.53
N GLY A 170 -12.66 26.32 -0.49
CA GLY A 170 -13.05 25.93 0.86
C GLY A 170 -12.71 24.48 1.17
N TRP A 171 -11.60 23.97 0.67
CA TRP A 171 -11.08 22.65 0.98
C TRP A 171 -9.70 22.71 1.61
N PHE A 172 -9.32 21.66 2.32
CA PHE A 172 -8.01 21.55 2.94
C PHE A 172 -7.45 20.14 2.73
N GLU A 173 -6.15 20.04 2.53
CA GLU A 173 -5.44 18.77 2.42
C GLU A 173 -4.33 18.74 3.46
N PRO A 174 -4.35 17.79 4.42
CA PRO A 174 -3.23 17.57 5.32
C PRO A 174 -1.99 17.09 4.55
N ARG A 175 -0.83 17.17 5.20
CA ARG A 175 0.40 16.52 4.75
C ARG A 175 0.16 15.03 4.47
N GLU A 176 0.88 14.46 3.51
CA GLU A 176 0.73 13.05 3.11
C GLU A 176 0.85 12.09 4.30
N ASP A 177 1.78 12.37 5.21
CA ASP A 177 2.05 11.58 6.41
C ASP A 177 1.00 11.74 7.54
N HIS A 178 -0.09 12.46 7.28
CA HIS A 178 -1.16 12.70 8.26
C HIS A 178 -2.58 12.45 7.72
N LYS A 179 -2.72 12.17 6.43
CA LYS A 179 -4.03 11.94 5.77
C LYS A 179 -4.83 10.83 6.45
N GLY A 180 -4.19 9.71 6.75
CA GLY A 180 -4.79 8.55 7.42
C GLY A 180 -5.14 8.84 8.89
N ASN A 181 -4.31 9.60 9.60
CA ASN A 181 -4.64 10.04 10.97
C ASN A 181 -5.90 10.91 10.99
N ALA A 182 -5.98 11.90 10.09
CA ALA A 182 -7.14 12.77 9.98
C ALA A 182 -8.41 11.97 9.63
N ALA A 183 -8.30 11.03 8.69
CA ALA A 183 -9.38 10.10 8.35
C ALA A 183 -9.88 9.31 9.57
N ARG A 184 -8.97 8.63 10.29
CA ARG A 184 -9.33 7.83 11.48
C ARG A 184 -9.88 8.67 12.61
N ALA A 185 -9.45 9.92 12.75
CA ALA A 185 -10.02 10.88 13.72
C ALA A 185 -11.46 11.28 13.34
N ILE A 186 -11.74 11.55 12.06
CA ILE A 186 -13.09 11.87 11.57
C ILE A 186 -14.03 10.67 11.70
N PHE A 187 -13.62 9.46 11.27
CA PHE A 187 -14.45 8.25 11.44
C PHE A 187 -14.74 7.98 12.92
N TYR A 188 -13.74 8.14 13.80
CA TYR A 188 -13.93 8.01 15.24
C TYR A 188 -14.97 8.98 15.79
N ILE A 189 -14.76 10.30 15.61
CA ILE A 189 -15.63 11.29 16.23
C ILE A 189 -17.05 11.20 15.66
N TYR A 190 -17.19 10.93 14.36
CA TYR A 190 -18.47 10.65 13.73
C TYR A 190 -19.16 9.43 14.34
N THR A 191 -18.44 8.31 14.54
CA THR A 191 -19.01 7.10 15.18
C THR A 191 -19.53 7.37 16.59
N MET A 192 -18.71 8.01 17.42
CA MET A 192 -18.98 8.18 18.84
C MET A 192 -20.06 9.23 19.10
N TYR A 193 -20.11 10.28 18.27
CA TYR A 193 -20.92 11.46 18.54
C TYR A 193 -21.94 11.80 17.44
N LYS A 194 -22.16 10.95 16.42
CA LYS A 194 -23.10 11.17 15.28
C LYS A 194 -24.37 11.98 15.61
N GLU A 195 -25.04 11.67 16.72
CA GLU A 195 -26.31 12.29 17.12
C GLU A 195 -26.24 13.81 17.33
N GLN A 196 -25.06 14.37 17.63
CA GLN A 196 -24.87 15.80 17.83
C GLN A 196 -24.14 16.50 16.66
N LEU A 197 -23.68 15.72 15.67
CA LEU A 197 -22.79 16.20 14.61
C LEU A 197 -23.55 16.46 13.30
N ASP A 198 -23.07 17.44 12.53
CA ASP A 198 -23.56 17.65 11.17
C ASP A 198 -23.11 16.52 10.24
N THR A 199 -24.05 15.67 9.86
CA THR A 199 -23.75 14.52 8.99
C THR A 199 -23.32 14.95 7.58
N SER A 200 -23.75 16.11 7.08
CA SER A 200 -23.36 16.57 5.74
C SER A 200 -21.85 16.81 5.63
N PHE A 201 -21.20 17.25 6.71
CA PHE A 201 -19.75 17.43 6.77
C PHE A 201 -19.02 16.10 6.57
N PHE A 202 -19.53 15.01 7.15
CA PHE A 202 -18.95 13.67 6.95
C PHE A 202 -19.22 13.12 5.55
N GLU A 203 -20.47 13.17 5.10
CA GLU A 203 -20.88 12.60 3.81
C GLU A 203 -20.14 13.22 2.62
N LEU A 204 -19.78 14.51 2.71
CA LEU A 204 -19.06 15.23 1.67
C LEU A 204 -17.64 14.68 1.39
N GLN A 205 -17.00 14.07 2.39
CA GLN A 205 -15.57 13.70 2.34
C GLN A 205 -15.32 12.22 2.69
N LYS A 206 -16.34 11.45 3.10
CA LYS A 206 -16.16 10.09 3.62
C LYS A 206 -15.39 9.15 2.68
N TYR A 207 -15.54 9.30 1.37
CA TYR A 207 -14.83 8.47 0.38
C TYR A 207 -13.35 8.84 0.30
N THR A 208 -13.02 10.14 0.29
CA THR A 208 -11.65 10.63 0.41
C THR A 208 -11.01 10.12 1.70
N LEU A 209 -11.70 10.26 2.83
CA LEU A 209 -11.19 9.79 4.12
C LEU A 209 -10.99 8.27 4.13
N ARG A 210 -11.86 7.50 3.47
CA ARG A 210 -11.64 6.05 3.32
C ARG A 210 -10.39 5.75 2.51
N ARG A 211 -10.16 6.44 1.37
CA ARG A 211 -8.94 6.30 0.56
C ARG A 211 -7.71 6.57 1.44
N TRP A 212 -7.70 7.70 2.13
CA TRP A 212 -6.63 8.11 3.03
C TRP A 212 -6.36 7.11 4.15
N HIS A 213 -7.42 6.57 4.78
CA HIS A 213 -7.30 5.52 5.80
C HIS A 213 -6.59 4.25 5.27
N ASN A 214 -6.78 3.92 3.99
CA ASN A 214 -6.20 2.72 3.39
C ASN A 214 -4.75 2.93 2.93
N ILE A 215 -4.42 4.11 2.37
CA ILE A 215 -3.07 4.40 1.84
C ILE A 215 -2.09 4.82 2.94
N ASP A 216 -2.52 5.67 3.89
CA ASP A 216 -1.73 6.09 5.03
C ASP A 216 -2.07 5.20 6.24
N THR A 217 -1.40 4.05 6.26
CA THR A 217 -1.63 3.01 7.27
C THR A 217 -1.17 3.43 8.67
N VAL A 218 -1.78 2.83 9.70
CA VAL A 218 -1.45 3.14 11.09
C VAL A 218 0.03 2.88 11.40
N ASP A 219 0.74 3.93 11.79
CA ASP A 219 2.16 3.87 12.16
C ASP A 219 2.38 3.63 13.67
N ALA A 220 3.65 3.59 14.09
CA ALA A 220 4.00 3.41 15.49
C ALA A 220 3.61 4.60 16.37
N ARG A 221 3.69 5.82 15.84
CA ARG A 221 3.44 7.06 16.58
C ARG A 221 1.95 7.23 16.86
N GLU A 222 1.09 6.91 15.90
CA GLU A 222 -0.35 6.92 16.06
C GLU A 222 -0.83 5.85 17.04
N ARG A 223 -0.26 4.63 16.99
CA ARG A 223 -0.54 3.60 18.01
C ARG A 223 -0.15 4.10 19.40
N GLU A 224 1.04 4.66 19.55
CA GLU A 224 1.49 5.21 20.83
C GLU A 224 0.56 6.33 21.31
N ARG A 225 0.20 7.27 20.44
CA ARG A 225 -0.73 8.36 20.76
C ARG A 225 -2.08 7.81 21.26
N ASN A 226 -2.61 6.79 20.59
CA ASN A 226 -3.86 6.12 20.98
C ASN A 226 -3.77 5.49 22.39
N GLU A 227 -2.63 4.88 22.73
CA GLU A 227 -2.35 4.36 24.07
C GLU A 227 -2.25 5.49 25.12
N ARG A 228 -1.59 6.60 24.79
CA ARG A 228 -1.40 7.75 25.69
C ARG A 228 -2.72 8.47 26.01
N ILE A 229 -3.66 8.50 25.06
CA ILE A 229 -4.98 9.13 25.26
C ILE A 229 -5.87 8.30 26.18
N ALA A 230 -5.84 6.97 26.04
CA ALA A 230 -6.85 6.09 26.65
C ALA A 230 -7.07 6.33 28.17
N PRO A 231 -6.04 6.50 29.02
CA PRO A 231 -6.23 6.75 30.46
C PRO A 231 -7.06 8.01 30.79
N TYR A 232 -7.11 8.99 29.89
CA TYR A 232 -7.85 10.23 30.05
C TYR A 232 -9.30 10.15 29.56
N GLN A 233 -9.69 9.03 28.92
CA GLN A 233 -10.99 8.83 28.30
C GLN A 233 -11.54 7.44 28.60
N ASP A 234 -11.67 7.08 29.88
CA ASP A 234 -12.22 5.80 30.35
C ASP A 234 -11.50 4.53 29.81
N ASN A 235 -10.19 4.64 29.55
CA ASN A 235 -9.40 3.61 28.87
C ASN A 235 -9.94 3.25 27.47
N LYS A 236 -10.62 4.19 26.81
CA LYS A 236 -11.15 4.02 25.46
C LYS A 236 -10.16 4.53 24.42
N LYS A 237 -9.77 3.61 23.54
CA LYS A 237 -8.92 3.87 22.37
C LYS A 237 -9.79 4.17 21.16
N ASN A 238 -9.24 4.86 20.17
CA ASN A 238 -9.84 4.93 18.85
C ASN A 238 -9.78 3.52 18.19
N PRO A 239 -10.92 2.85 17.94
CA PRO A 239 -10.92 1.50 17.40
C PRO A 239 -10.48 1.45 15.93
N PHE A 240 -10.60 2.54 15.16
CA PHE A 240 -10.16 2.60 13.75
C PHE A 240 -8.63 2.58 13.61
N ILE A 241 -7.89 2.83 14.70
CA ILE A 241 -6.44 2.64 14.79
C ILE A 241 -6.10 1.19 15.17
N LEU A 242 -7.02 0.45 15.80
CA LEU A 242 -6.82 -0.92 16.27
C LEU A 242 -7.20 -1.97 15.22
N ASP A 243 -8.23 -1.70 14.41
CA ASP A 243 -8.70 -2.57 13.34
C ASP A 243 -8.99 -1.73 12.08
N SER A 244 -8.12 -1.87 11.07
CA SER A 244 -8.21 -1.14 9.81
C SER A 244 -9.44 -1.53 8.97
N THR A 245 -10.06 -2.69 9.24
CA THR A 245 -11.24 -3.15 8.49
C THR A 245 -12.52 -2.43 8.89
N LEU A 246 -12.53 -1.72 10.03
CA LEU A 246 -13.74 -1.12 10.59
C LEU A 246 -14.34 -0.02 9.72
N VAL A 247 -13.52 0.79 9.06
CA VAL A 247 -14.01 1.85 8.17
C VAL A 247 -14.91 1.24 7.09
N ARG A 248 -14.40 0.25 6.34
CA ARG A 248 -15.14 -0.49 5.31
C ARG A 248 -16.39 -1.13 5.90
N ARG A 249 -16.23 -1.94 6.96
CA ARG A 249 -17.30 -2.74 7.54
C ARG A 249 -18.41 -1.89 8.16
N ALA A 250 -18.12 -0.71 8.70
CA ALA A 250 -19.10 0.13 9.37
C ALA A 250 -19.86 1.05 8.40
N TYR A 251 -19.16 1.59 7.39
CA TYR A 251 -19.68 2.71 6.58
C TYR A 251 -19.86 2.40 5.10
N PHE A 252 -19.29 1.31 4.60
CA PHE A 252 -19.22 1.04 3.16
C PHE A 252 -19.56 -0.41 2.77
N GLU A 253 -20.07 -1.20 3.71
CA GLU A 253 -20.74 -2.46 3.37
C GLU A 253 -22.21 -2.16 3.04
N GLU A 254 -22.59 -2.37 1.79
CA GLU A 254 -24.01 -2.44 1.45
C GLU A 254 -24.63 -3.68 2.08
N SER A 255 -25.76 -3.49 2.75
CA SER A 255 -26.54 -4.59 3.31
C SER A 255 -26.88 -5.59 2.20
N SER A 256 -26.45 -6.83 2.35
CA SER A 256 -26.96 -7.96 1.59
C SER A 256 -28.41 -8.26 2.02
N ASP A 257 -29.34 -7.34 1.74
CA ASP A 257 -30.75 -7.60 1.96
C ASP A 257 -31.29 -8.41 0.78
N THR A 258 -31.09 -9.72 0.88
CA THR A 258 -31.81 -10.71 0.10
C THR A 258 -33.28 -10.70 0.50
N THR A 259 -34.06 -9.69 0.12
CA THR A 259 -35.51 -9.81 -0.17
C THR A 259 -36.09 -8.52 -0.75
N GLY A 260 -36.20 -8.44 -2.08
CA GLY A 260 -37.03 -7.43 -2.73
C GLY A 260 -36.60 -7.16 -4.16
N GLY A 261 -37.33 -7.73 -5.13
CA GLY A 261 -37.04 -7.52 -6.55
C GLY A 261 -37.11 -6.04 -6.95
N GLY A 262 -36.00 -5.56 -7.51
CA GLY A 262 -35.86 -4.31 -8.22
C GLY A 262 -34.40 -4.16 -8.64
N GLY A 263 -34.09 -4.39 -9.91
CA GLY A 263 -32.73 -4.25 -10.44
C GLY A 263 -32.18 -2.84 -10.22
N GLY A 264 -30.97 -2.80 -9.68
CA GLY A 264 -30.19 -1.59 -9.42
C GLY A 264 -28.87 -1.98 -8.77
N GLY A 265 -28.08 -2.79 -9.46
CA GLY A 265 -26.67 -2.94 -9.09
C GLY A 265 -25.99 -1.60 -9.29
N SER A 266 -25.14 -1.18 -8.36
CA SER A 266 -24.23 -0.07 -8.59
C SER A 266 -23.37 -0.43 -9.80
N THR A 267 -23.67 0.16 -10.95
CA THR A 267 -22.87 0.03 -12.17
C THR A 267 -21.54 0.73 -11.92
N ALA A 268 -20.42 0.06 -12.17
CA ALA A 268 -19.11 0.71 -12.14
C ALA A 268 -19.12 1.96 -13.04
N GLN A 269 -18.44 3.00 -12.59
CA GLN A 269 -18.31 4.29 -13.25
C GLN A 269 -16.92 4.44 -13.88
N PRO A 270 -16.75 5.37 -14.84
CA PRO A 270 -15.43 5.74 -15.32
C PRO A 270 -14.46 6.05 -14.17
N GLY A 271 -13.28 5.44 -14.18
CA GLY A 271 -12.25 5.56 -13.14
C GLY A 271 -12.41 4.65 -11.91
N ASP A 272 -13.49 3.86 -11.81
CA ASP A 272 -13.65 2.89 -10.71
C ASP A 272 -12.64 1.73 -10.80
N ILE A 273 -12.30 1.34 -12.03
CA ILE A 273 -11.23 0.40 -12.35
C ILE A 273 -10.22 1.17 -13.21
N VAL A 274 -8.94 1.08 -12.88
CA VAL A 274 -7.85 1.78 -13.57
C VAL A 274 -6.83 0.77 -14.08
N ILE A 275 -6.41 0.85 -15.33
CA ILE A 275 -5.32 0.06 -15.91
C ILE A 275 -4.00 0.63 -15.39
N THR A 276 -3.19 -0.22 -14.78
CA THR A 276 -2.02 0.20 -13.98
C THR A 276 -0.70 -0.44 -14.39
N GLU A 277 -0.72 -1.53 -15.16
CA GLU A 277 0.49 -2.16 -15.66
C GLU A 277 0.19 -2.91 -16.96
N ILE A 278 1.09 -2.86 -17.94
CA ILE A 278 0.91 -3.48 -19.26
C ILE A 278 2.21 -4.19 -19.65
N MET A 279 2.13 -5.49 -19.91
CA MET A 279 3.18 -6.28 -20.54
C MET A 279 2.77 -6.57 -21.99
N GLN A 280 3.15 -5.67 -22.90
CA GLN A 280 2.84 -5.78 -24.32
C GLN A 280 3.87 -6.61 -25.09
N ASN A 281 5.13 -6.67 -24.64
CA ASN A 281 6.23 -7.28 -25.38
C ASN A 281 7.14 -8.16 -24.48
N PRO A 282 6.65 -9.35 -24.07
CA PRO A 282 7.43 -10.28 -23.25
C PRO A 282 8.67 -10.84 -24.00
N ASP A 283 9.80 -11.00 -23.32
CA ASP A 283 11.03 -11.60 -23.90
C ASP A 283 11.20 -13.06 -23.43
N ALA A 284 10.73 -13.39 -22.23
CA ALA A 284 10.92 -14.71 -21.64
C ALA A 284 10.04 -15.78 -22.31
N VAL A 285 8.89 -15.40 -22.87
CA VAL A 285 7.94 -16.28 -23.57
C VAL A 285 7.32 -15.56 -24.76
N TYR A 286 6.70 -16.29 -25.68
CA TYR A 286 6.00 -15.68 -26.81
C TYR A 286 4.81 -14.83 -26.34
N ASP A 287 4.58 -13.71 -27.02
CA ASP A 287 3.41 -12.81 -26.99
C ASP A 287 2.08 -13.54 -26.71
N SER A 288 1.79 -14.60 -27.48
CA SER A 288 0.63 -15.49 -27.32
C SER A 288 0.45 -16.14 -25.93
N ASN A 289 1.46 -16.08 -25.08
CA ASN A 289 1.47 -16.60 -23.71
C ASN A 289 1.80 -15.53 -22.66
N GLY A 290 2.64 -14.55 -22.99
CA GLY A 290 3.24 -13.63 -22.01
C GLY A 290 2.60 -12.25 -21.92
N GLU A 291 1.64 -11.93 -22.78
CA GLU A 291 0.93 -10.65 -22.71
C GLU A 291 -0.12 -10.64 -21.60
N TRP A 292 -0.13 -9.55 -20.85
CA TRP A 292 -1.08 -9.29 -19.78
C TRP A 292 -1.17 -7.79 -19.48
N PHE A 293 -2.25 -7.40 -18.81
CA PHE A 293 -2.38 -6.09 -18.19
C PHE A 293 -2.97 -6.23 -16.78
N GLU A 294 -2.67 -5.27 -15.92
CA GLU A 294 -3.14 -5.18 -14.54
C GLU A 294 -4.14 -4.05 -14.40
N ILE A 295 -5.18 -4.31 -13.62
CA ILE A 295 -6.16 -3.31 -13.21
C ILE A 295 -6.15 -3.15 -11.70
N TYR A 296 -6.50 -1.95 -11.26
CA TYR A 296 -6.68 -1.57 -9.85
C TYR A 296 -8.12 -1.14 -9.61
N ASN A 297 -8.72 -1.61 -8.52
CA ASN A 297 -10.03 -1.12 -8.10
C ASN A 297 -9.87 0.14 -7.25
N ALA A 298 -9.99 1.30 -7.89
CA ALA A 298 -9.99 2.62 -7.25
C ALA A 298 -11.34 2.96 -6.59
N SER A 299 -12.38 2.21 -6.93
CA SER A 299 -13.68 2.34 -6.29
C SER A 299 -13.68 1.82 -4.87
N ASP A 300 -14.83 1.99 -4.25
CA ASP A 300 -15.08 1.64 -2.88
C ASP A 300 -15.95 0.36 -2.76
N GLN A 301 -16.40 -0.21 -3.89
CA GLN A 301 -17.19 -1.44 -3.96
C GLN A 301 -16.40 -2.59 -4.57
N ALA A 302 -16.74 -3.83 -4.19
CA ALA A 302 -16.28 -4.98 -4.93
C ALA A 302 -16.93 -4.96 -6.31
N ILE A 303 -16.12 -5.04 -7.36
CA ILE A 303 -16.61 -5.00 -8.74
C ILE A 303 -16.50 -6.40 -9.33
N ASP A 304 -17.63 -6.96 -9.76
CA ASP A 304 -17.64 -8.15 -10.59
C ASP A 304 -17.53 -7.74 -12.07
N LEU A 305 -16.47 -8.21 -12.71
CA LEU A 305 -16.19 -7.94 -14.12
C LEU A 305 -17.01 -8.83 -15.06
N ASN A 306 -17.86 -9.73 -14.56
CA ASN A 306 -18.72 -10.55 -15.40
C ASN A 306 -19.58 -9.71 -16.34
N GLY A 307 -19.51 -10.01 -17.63
CA GLY A 307 -20.19 -9.30 -18.70
C GLY A 307 -19.45 -8.08 -19.23
N TRP A 308 -18.35 -7.65 -18.60
CA TRP A 308 -17.51 -6.56 -19.10
C TRP A 308 -16.81 -6.97 -20.39
N THR A 309 -16.40 -5.98 -21.16
CA THR A 309 -15.73 -6.19 -22.44
C THR A 309 -14.38 -5.50 -22.47
N ILE A 310 -13.35 -6.25 -22.85
CA ILE A 310 -12.03 -5.75 -23.22
C ILE A 310 -12.06 -5.51 -24.73
N LYS A 311 -11.71 -4.31 -25.17
CA LYS A 311 -11.64 -3.96 -26.59
C LYS A 311 -10.26 -3.43 -26.95
N ASP A 312 -9.83 -3.82 -28.12
CA ASP A 312 -8.93 -3.06 -28.99
C ASP A 312 -9.84 -2.20 -29.91
N MET A 313 -9.41 -1.01 -30.32
CA MET A 313 -10.22 -0.11 -31.19
C MET A 313 -10.45 -0.67 -32.61
N ASP A 314 -9.85 -1.81 -32.94
CA ASP A 314 -10.13 -2.56 -34.15
C ASP A 314 -11.35 -3.52 -34.02
N SER A 315 -11.32 -4.70 -34.65
CA SER A 315 -12.44 -5.66 -34.60
C SER A 315 -12.42 -6.59 -33.38
N ASP A 316 -11.38 -6.52 -32.58
CA ASP A 316 -11.05 -7.54 -31.61
C ASP A 316 -11.69 -7.21 -30.25
N ILE A 317 -12.49 -8.17 -29.75
CA ILE A 317 -13.37 -7.97 -28.59
C ILE A 317 -13.39 -9.25 -27.76
N HIS A 318 -13.15 -9.12 -26.45
CA HIS A 318 -13.33 -10.20 -25.48
C HIS A 318 -14.33 -9.83 -24.40
N THR A 319 -15.39 -10.63 -24.23
CA THR A 319 -16.33 -10.47 -23.12
C THR A 319 -15.93 -11.40 -21.97
N ILE A 320 -15.86 -10.84 -20.75
CA ILE A 320 -15.62 -11.59 -19.54
C ILE A 320 -16.86 -12.43 -19.22
N GLY A 321 -16.77 -13.74 -19.45
CA GLY A 321 -17.93 -14.65 -19.40
C GLY A 321 -18.19 -15.31 -18.06
N GLN A 322 -17.42 -14.97 -17.02
CA GLN A 322 -17.51 -15.55 -15.70
C GLN A 322 -17.32 -14.49 -14.61
N SER A 323 -17.75 -14.79 -13.39
CA SER A 323 -17.53 -13.93 -12.23
C SER A 323 -16.04 -13.80 -11.92
N VAL A 324 -15.57 -12.56 -11.91
CA VAL A 324 -14.21 -12.16 -11.55
C VAL A 324 -14.36 -10.92 -10.70
N VAL A 325 -14.25 -11.09 -9.38
CA VAL A 325 -14.52 -10.02 -8.42
C VAL A 325 -13.20 -9.42 -7.96
N ILE A 326 -13.01 -8.12 -8.19
CA ILE A 326 -11.89 -7.35 -7.66
C ILE A 326 -12.36 -6.52 -6.46
N GLN A 327 -11.70 -6.69 -5.31
CA GLN A 327 -12.02 -5.94 -4.09
C GLN A 327 -11.48 -4.51 -4.18
N PRO A 328 -12.06 -3.55 -3.43
CA PRO A 328 -11.52 -2.20 -3.33
C PRO A 328 -10.05 -2.20 -2.91
N GLY A 329 -9.19 -1.48 -3.64
CA GLY A 329 -7.76 -1.42 -3.38
C GLY A 329 -6.97 -2.66 -3.81
N GLU A 330 -7.60 -3.63 -4.46
CA GLU A 330 -6.94 -4.82 -4.99
C GLU A 330 -6.45 -4.57 -6.43
N TYR A 331 -5.36 -5.26 -6.78
CA TYR A 331 -4.85 -5.36 -8.14
C TYR A 331 -5.21 -6.73 -8.73
N LEU A 332 -5.58 -6.76 -10.00
CA LEU A 332 -5.97 -7.99 -10.68
C LEU A 332 -5.34 -8.05 -12.06
N VAL A 333 -4.73 -9.20 -12.38
CA VAL A 333 -4.03 -9.41 -13.65
C VAL A 333 -4.91 -10.19 -14.62
N LEU A 334 -5.11 -9.64 -15.82
CA LEU A 334 -5.76 -10.28 -16.95
C LEU A 334 -4.69 -10.60 -17.99
N GLY A 335 -4.68 -11.83 -18.52
CA GLY A 335 -3.63 -12.27 -19.45
C GLY A 335 -4.10 -13.24 -20.52
N ARG A 336 -3.29 -13.46 -21.56
CA ARG A 336 -3.64 -14.38 -22.67
C ARG A 336 -3.53 -15.85 -22.31
N ASN A 337 -2.74 -16.18 -21.29
CA ASN A 337 -2.52 -17.54 -20.83
C ASN A 337 -2.43 -17.59 -19.29
N ALA A 338 -3.34 -18.33 -18.66
CA ALA A 338 -3.36 -18.52 -17.21
C ALA A 338 -2.52 -19.71 -16.70
N ASP A 339 -1.90 -20.50 -17.58
CA ASP A 339 -0.96 -21.53 -17.15
C ASP A 339 0.40 -20.89 -16.81
N ILE A 340 0.58 -20.65 -15.50
CA ILE A 340 1.78 -20.04 -14.89
C ILE A 340 3.10 -20.67 -15.34
N ASN A 341 3.10 -21.94 -15.77
CA ASN A 341 4.32 -22.63 -16.21
C ASN A 341 4.75 -22.24 -17.62
N THR A 342 3.87 -21.57 -18.37
CA THR A 342 4.05 -21.27 -19.79
C THR A 342 3.88 -19.79 -20.13
N ASN A 343 3.29 -19.00 -19.22
CA ASN A 343 3.03 -17.57 -19.40
C ASN A 343 4.14 -16.65 -18.88
N GLY A 344 5.31 -17.19 -18.53
CA GLY A 344 6.41 -16.41 -17.95
C GLY A 344 6.38 -16.30 -16.42
N GLY A 345 5.47 -16.99 -15.75
CA GLY A 345 5.41 -17.05 -14.28
C GLY A 345 4.44 -16.02 -13.67
N VAL A 346 3.48 -15.53 -14.44
CA VAL A 346 2.50 -14.53 -14.02
C VAL A 346 1.28 -15.22 -13.39
N ASP A 347 0.81 -14.75 -12.23
CA ASP A 347 -0.44 -15.22 -11.63
C ASP A 347 -1.62 -14.47 -12.27
N VAL A 348 -2.21 -15.06 -13.30
CA VAL A 348 -3.31 -14.47 -14.08
C VAL A 348 -4.64 -14.85 -13.43
N ALA A 349 -5.38 -13.84 -12.98
CA ALA A 349 -6.69 -14.03 -12.37
C ALA A 349 -7.79 -14.32 -13.41
N TYR A 350 -7.65 -13.80 -14.64
CA TYR A 350 -8.57 -14.09 -15.73
C TYR A 350 -7.86 -14.21 -17.08
N GLN A 351 -8.12 -15.30 -17.80
CA GLN A 351 -7.60 -15.52 -19.13
C GLN A 351 -8.52 -14.91 -20.20
N TYR A 352 -8.01 -13.96 -20.98
CA TYR A 352 -8.70 -13.45 -22.17
C TYR A 352 -8.21 -14.10 -23.47
N SER A 353 -8.95 -13.89 -24.56
CA SER A 353 -8.64 -14.43 -25.88
C SER A 353 -9.15 -13.53 -26.98
N GLY A 354 -8.52 -13.57 -28.16
CA GLY A 354 -8.96 -12.75 -29.30
C GLY A 354 -8.76 -11.25 -29.09
N ILE A 355 -7.80 -10.91 -28.23
CA ILE A 355 -7.18 -9.59 -28.05
C ILE A 355 -5.68 -9.90 -28.01
N ASP A 356 -4.90 -9.16 -28.79
CA ASP A 356 -3.45 -9.28 -28.87
C ASP A 356 -2.88 -7.89 -28.58
N LEU A 357 -1.96 -7.77 -27.63
CA LEU A 357 -1.36 -6.47 -27.29
C LEU A 357 -0.21 -6.18 -28.26
N ALA A 358 -0.40 -5.27 -29.21
CA ALA A 358 0.64 -4.96 -30.19
C ALA A 358 1.89 -4.40 -29.49
N ASN A 359 3.06 -4.89 -29.90
CA ASN A 359 4.34 -4.52 -29.30
C ASN A 359 4.66 -3.01 -29.37
N SER A 360 4.06 -2.26 -30.29
CA SER A 360 4.37 -0.84 -30.48
C SER A 360 3.24 0.09 -30.06
N ALA A 361 2.10 0.05 -30.75
CA ALA A 361 1.00 0.97 -30.56
C ALA A 361 -0.29 0.18 -30.53
N ASP A 362 -1.12 0.42 -29.52
CA ASP A 362 -2.37 -0.29 -29.31
C ASP A 362 -3.26 0.45 -28.30
N GLU A 363 -4.48 -0.05 -28.15
CA GLU A 363 -5.46 0.46 -27.22
C GLU A 363 -6.07 -0.66 -26.36
N ILE A 364 -6.11 -0.46 -25.04
CA ILE A 364 -6.88 -1.29 -24.12
C ILE A 364 -8.05 -0.47 -23.61
N VAL A 365 -9.28 -0.87 -23.94
CA VAL A 365 -10.50 -0.20 -23.47
C VAL A 365 -11.37 -1.16 -22.68
N LEU A 366 -11.75 -0.75 -21.46
CA LEU A 366 -12.65 -1.51 -20.59
C LEU A 366 -14.06 -0.95 -20.68
N ILE A 367 -15.03 -1.77 -21.09
CA ILE A 367 -16.45 -1.43 -21.14
C ILE A 367 -17.21 -2.26 -20.10
N ALA A 368 -18.03 -1.61 -19.30
CA ALA A 368 -18.88 -2.24 -18.28
C ALA A 368 -19.86 -3.26 -18.89
N ALA A 369 -20.50 -4.05 -18.01
CA ALA A 369 -21.47 -5.08 -18.40
C ALA A 369 -22.72 -4.56 -19.14
N ASP A 370 -22.98 -3.26 -19.11
CA ASP A 370 -24.07 -2.64 -19.89
C ASP A 370 -23.74 -2.53 -21.40
N GLY A 371 -22.48 -2.77 -21.78
CA GLY A 371 -21.97 -2.73 -23.15
C GLY A 371 -21.78 -1.32 -23.71
N THR A 372 -21.98 -0.27 -22.91
CA THR A 372 -21.91 1.13 -23.36
C THR A 372 -21.05 2.04 -22.49
N THR A 373 -20.92 1.75 -21.20
CA THR A 373 -20.15 2.59 -20.27
C THR A 373 -18.69 2.19 -20.34
N GLU A 374 -17.86 3.10 -20.83
CA GLU A 374 -16.41 2.96 -20.75
C GLU A 374 -15.94 3.27 -19.34
N ILE A 375 -15.16 2.37 -18.77
CA ILE A 375 -14.64 2.46 -17.41
C ILE A 375 -13.25 3.07 -17.43
N ASP A 376 -12.41 2.63 -18.36
CA ASP A 376 -11.05 3.12 -18.50
C ASP A 376 -10.49 2.82 -19.89
N ARG A 377 -9.45 3.57 -20.28
CA ARG A 377 -8.68 3.32 -21.50
C ARG A 377 -7.21 3.65 -21.34
N VAL A 378 -6.36 2.87 -22.01
CA VAL A 378 -4.96 3.21 -22.26
C VAL A 378 -4.66 3.08 -23.75
N GLU A 379 -4.13 4.12 -24.38
CA GLU A 379 -3.74 4.21 -25.79
C GLU A 379 -2.24 4.49 -25.89
N TYR A 380 -1.43 3.44 -25.96
CA TYR A 380 0.02 3.58 -26.10
C TYR A 380 0.39 3.65 -27.59
N ASP A 381 1.31 4.53 -27.97
CA ASP A 381 1.45 4.96 -29.38
C ASP A 381 2.75 4.53 -30.09
N GLY A 382 3.60 3.74 -29.42
CA GLY A 382 4.91 3.30 -29.94
C GLY A 382 5.87 4.46 -30.30
N GLY A 383 5.50 5.67 -29.89
CA GLY A 383 6.22 6.91 -30.12
C GLY A 383 7.27 7.17 -29.02
N PRO A 384 7.96 8.31 -29.08
CA PRO A 384 9.05 8.62 -28.16
C PRO A 384 8.60 8.93 -26.72
N ASN A 385 7.30 9.09 -26.49
CA ASN A 385 6.76 9.52 -25.20
C ASN A 385 6.29 8.34 -24.35
N TRP A 386 5.70 7.32 -24.96
CA TRP A 386 5.28 6.10 -24.28
C TRP A 386 6.48 5.17 -24.03
N PRO A 387 6.58 4.52 -22.87
CA PRO A 387 7.54 3.45 -22.68
C PRO A 387 7.25 2.28 -23.65
N ASP A 388 8.27 1.86 -24.40
CA ASP A 388 8.18 0.68 -25.29
C ASP A 388 9.27 -0.36 -24.92
N PRO A 389 9.14 -1.01 -23.75
CA PRO A 389 10.08 -2.04 -23.32
C PRO A 389 9.92 -3.37 -24.08
N THR A 390 11.01 -4.13 -24.17
CA THR A 390 10.99 -5.57 -24.47
C THR A 390 11.46 -6.32 -23.23
N GLY A 391 10.70 -7.33 -22.80
CA GLY A 391 10.98 -8.11 -21.59
C GLY A 391 10.76 -7.36 -20.27
N ALA A 392 9.97 -6.29 -20.31
CA ALA A 392 9.52 -5.58 -19.12
C ALA A 392 8.13 -5.01 -19.37
N SER A 393 7.31 -4.91 -18.33
CA SER A 393 6.08 -4.16 -18.39
C SER A 393 6.35 -2.65 -18.31
N MET A 394 5.41 -1.88 -18.84
CA MET A 394 5.22 -0.49 -18.43
C MET A 394 4.22 -0.44 -17.28
N TYR A 395 4.43 0.45 -16.31
CA TYR A 395 3.52 0.64 -15.19
C TYR A 395 3.15 2.11 -15.03
N PHE A 396 1.93 2.34 -14.56
CA PHE A 396 1.40 3.65 -14.22
C PHE A 396 1.97 4.11 -12.87
N SER A 397 2.74 5.18 -12.92
CA SER A 397 3.37 5.84 -11.77
C SER A 397 2.60 7.06 -11.26
N GLY A 398 1.49 7.41 -11.91
CA GLY A 398 0.59 8.48 -11.48
C GLY A 398 -0.33 8.06 -10.34
N GLU A 399 -1.10 9.02 -9.85
CA GLU A 399 -2.21 8.75 -8.94
C GLU A 399 -3.42 8.18 -9.68
N MET A 400 -4.20 7.33 -9.03
CA MET A 400 -5.34 6.61 -9.65
C MET A 400 -6.51 7.49 -10.11
N ASN A 401 -6.47 8.80 -9.82
CA ASN A 401 -7.42 9.79 -10.31
C ASN A 401 -6.85 10.62 -11.49
N GLN A 402 -5.59 10.42 -11.85
CA GLN A 402 -4.94 11.06 -12.99
C GLN A 402 -5.20 10.26 -14.27
N ASP A 403 -5.09 10.94 -15.40
CA ASP A 403 -5.31 10.35 -16.71
C ASP A 403 -4.20 9.37 -17.04
N ASN A 404 -4.49 8.06 -16.95
CA ASN A 404 -3.55 7.01 -17.34
C ASN A 404 -3.36 6.90 -18.86
N ASN A 405 -3.98 7.79 -19.64
CA ASN A 405 -3.62 8.04 -21.03
C ASN A 405 -2.51 9.10 -21.21
N ASP A 406 -1.97 9.68 -20.12
CA ASP A 406 -0.80 10.55 -20.17
C ASP A 406 0.51 9.72 -20.13
N PRO A 407 1.29 9.66 -21.23
CA PRO A 407 2.53 8.89 -21.27
C PRO A 407 3.58 9.31 -20.25
N SER A 408 3.53 10.56 -19.75
CA SER A 408 4.48 11.04 -18.75
C SER A 408 4.30 10.39 -17.38
N LEU A 409 3.16 9.75 -17.16
CA LEU A 409 2.84 9.00 -15.95
C LEU A 409 3.18 7.52 -16.06
N TRP A 410 3.81 7.06 -17.15
CA TRP A 410 4.21 5.67 -17.33
C TRP A 410 5.72 5.49 -17.26
N SER A 411 6.15 4.39 -16.64
CA SER A 411 7.56 4.03 -16.45
C SER A 411 7.80 2.56 -16.77
N VAL A 412 9.05 2.20 -17.09
CA VAL A 412 9.44 0.81 -17.34
C VAL A 412 9.74 0.11 -16.02
N SER A 413 9.16 -1.08 -15.81
CA SER A 413 9.47 -1.92 -14.66
C SER A 413 10.94 -2.36 -14.62
N GLN A 414 11.56 -2.25 -13.46
CA GLN A 414 13.01 -2.48 -13.28
C GLN A 414 13.35 -3.77 -12.54
N LEU A 415 12.35 -4.41 -11.93
CA LEU A 415 12.54 -5.60 -11.10
C LEU A 415 11.68 -6.75 -11.62
N PRO A 416 12.17 -8.01 -11.55
CA PRO A 416 11.32 -9.17 -11.79
C PRO A 416 10.43 -9.43 -10.57
N TRP A 417 9.21 -9.89 -10.82
CA TRP A 417 8.34 -10.41 -9.78
C TRP A 417 8.76 -11.82 -9.34
N ASP A 418 8.22 -12.29 -8.20
CA ASP A 418 8.49 -13.64 -7.71
C ASP A 418 7.92 -14.69 -8.68
N GLY A 419 8.76 -15.61 -9.14
CA GLY A 419 8.40 -16.59 -10.16
C GLY A 419 8.64 -16.17 -11.61
N SER A 420 9.07 -14.92 -11.88
CA SER A 420 9.37 -14.45 -13.24
C SER A 420 10.39 -15.34 -13.98
N ALA A 421 10.04 -15.70 -15.21
CA ALA A 421 10.88 -16.45 -16.14
C ALA A 421 12.04 -15.63 -16.72
N GLY A 422 12.04 -14.31 -16.58
CA GLY A 422 12.99 -13.45 -17.29
C GLY A 422 12.60 -11.98 -17.23
N ASP A 423 11.30 -11.74 -17.46
CA ASP A 423 10.75 -10.40 -17.66
C ASP A 423 10.62 -9.62 -16.36
N LEU A 424 10.55 -8.29 -16.48
CA LEU A 424 10.43 -7.35 -15.37
C LEU A 424 8.99 -6.85 -15.23
N GLY A 425 8.51 -6.66 -14.01
CA GLY A 425 7.14 -6.25 -13.72
C GLY A 425 6.76 -6.48 -12.27
N SER A 426 5.55 -6.06 -11.92
CA SER A 426 4.94 -6.21 -10.60
C SER A 426 3.53 -6.80 -10.60
N PRO A 427 3.21 -7.82 -11.45
CA PRO A 427 1.86 -8.36 -11.54
C PRO A 427 1.31 -8.80 -10.17
N GLY A 428 0.08 -8.39 -9.89
CA GLY A 428 -0.68 -8.58 -8.66
C GLY A 428 -0.27 -7.68 -7.50
N SER A 429 0.71 -6.79 -7.67
CA SER A 429 1.33 -6.04 -6.57
C SER A 429 1.27 -4.52 -6.74
N GLY A 430 0.79 -3.99 -7.85
CA GLY A 430 0.56 -2.54 -7.99
C GLY A 430 1.81 -1.69 -7.89
N ASN A 431 2.94 -2.20 -8.37
CA ASN A 431 4.26 -1.63 -8.16
C ASN A 431 4.63 -1.38 -6.68
N THR A 432 3.87 -1.95 -5.73
CA THR A 432 4.31 -2.04 -4.34
C THR A 432 5.43 -3.06 -4.30
N VAL A 433 6.65 -2.55 -4.38
CA VAL A 433 7.80 -3.29 -3.89
C VAL A 433 7.50 -3.52 -2.41
N SER A 434 6.98 -4.69 -2.07
CA SER A 434 6.83 -5.12 -0.69
C SER A 434 8.21 -5.06 -0.03
N GLY A 435 8.49 -3.91 0.59
CA GLY A 435 9.56 -3.70 1.55
C GLY A 435 10.92 -3.18 1.06
N LEU A 436 11.05 -2.25 0.11
CA LEU A 436 12.34 -1.56 -0.13
C LEU A 436 12.22 -0.07 -0.57
N THR A 437 11.83 0.82 0.34
CA THR A 437 12.21 2.26 0.28
C THR A 437 12.86 2.71 1.59
N SER A 438 14.14 2.37 1.73
CA SER A 438 15.25 3.02 2.48
C SER A 438 16.23 1.93 2.94
N ASP A 439 17.45 1.98 2.41
CA ASP A 439 18.54 1.00 2.57
C ASP A 439 18.30 -0.41 1.99
N VAL A 440 18.41 -0.56 0.66
CA VAL A 440 19.00 -1.80 0.13
C VAL A 440 20.46 -1.76 0.53
N GLN A 441 20.82 -2.42 1.64
CA GLN A 441 22.18 -2.93 1.75
C GLN A 441 22.36 -3.90 0.59
N THR A 442 22.98 -3.44 -0.50
CA THR A 442 23.55 -4.33 -1.51
C THR A 442 24.36 -5.37 -0.74
N PRO A 443 24.15 -6.67 -0.94
CA PRO A 443 24.88 -7.64 -0.13
C PRO A 443 26.38 -7.47 -0.35
N ASP A 444 27.12 -7.00 0.66
CA ASP A 444 28.57 -6.77 0.50
C ASP A 444 29.36 -8.07 0.28
N GLN A 445 28.72 -9.23 0.53
CA GLN A 445 29.35 -10.55 0.52
C GLN A 445 28.38 -11.61 -0.01
N TRP A 446 28.93 -12.64 -0.65
CA TRP A 446 28.16 -13.80 -1.07
C TRP A 446 27.69 -14.63 0.13
N GLN A 447 26.39 -14.93 0.17
CA GLN A 447 25.81 -15.99 0.98
C GLN A 447 25.08 -16.96 0.07
N VAL A 448 25.11 -18.25 0.38
CA VAL A 448 24.33 -19.27 -0.37
C VAL A 448 23.70 -20.23 0.63
N LYS A 449 22.38 -20.35 0.57
CA LYS A 449 21.57 -21.24 1.41
C LYS A 449 20.70 -22.13 0.54
N ILE A 450 20.68 -23.41 0.88
CA ILE A 450 19.77 -24.40 0.29
C ILE A 450 18.81 -24.82 1.40
N PHE A 451 17.53 -24.53 1.23
CA PHE A 451 16.51 -24.86 2.22
C PHE A 451 15.15 -25.19 1.57
N PRO A 452 14.45 -26.24 2.01
CA PRO A 452 14.90 -27.24 3.00
C PRO A 452 16.12 -28.05 2.51
N ASN A 453 16.94 -28.56 3.43
CA ASN A 453 18.07 -29.46 3.09
C ASN A 453 18.39 -30.34 4.32
N PRO A 454 17.96 -31.61 4.36
CA PRO A 454 17.44 -32.41 3.24
C PRO A 454 16.06 -31.95 2.71
N PHE A 455 15.72 -32.31 1.47
CA PHE A 455 14.46 -31.90 0.82
C PHE A 455 13.74 -33.05 0.10
N ASN A 456 12.42 -32.88 -0.11
CA ASN A 456 11.55 -33.79 -0.85
C ASN A 456 10.27 -33.08 -1.37
N PRO A 457 9.96 -33.04 -2.68
CA PRO A 457 10.87 -33.26 -3.81
C PRO A 457 11.67 -32.01 -4.18
N SER A 458 11.32 -30.83 -3.65
CA SER A 458 11.87 -29.54 -4.06
C SER A 458 12.64 -28.80 -2.94
N THR A 459 13.62 -27.98 -3.34
CA THR A 459 14.37 -27.07 -2.45
C THR A 459 14.52 -25.70 -3.11
N GLN A 460 14.65 -24.65 -2.28
CA GLN A 460 15.07 -23.33 -2.74
C GLN A 460 16.58 -23.17 -2.63
N ILE A 461 17.17 -22.53 -3.63
CA ILE A 461 18.57 -22.11 -3.72
C ILE A 461 18.56 -20.59 -3.60
N LYS A 462 18.84 -20.11 -2.38
CA LYS A 462 18.92 -18.68 -2.08
C LYS A 462 20.37 -18.23 -2.12
N PHE A 463 20.67 -17.12 -2.77
CA PHE A 463 22.00 -16.53 -2.72
C PHE A 463 22.00 -15.02 -2.81
N ASP A 464 23.00 -14.42 -2.18
CA ASP A 464 23.23 -12.98 -2.21
C ASP A 464 24.23 -12.67 -3.32
N LEU A 465 23.88 -11.76 -4.24
CA LEU A 465 24.72 -11.32 -5.34
C LEU A 465 25.26 -9.90 -5.05
N PRO A 466 26.56 -9.74 -4.73
CA PRO A 466 27.13 -8.43 -4.39
C PRO A 466 27.27 -7.46 -5.54
N GLN A 467 27.43 -7.97 -6.76
CA GLN A 467 27.60 -7.17 -7.96
C GLN A 467 26.76 -7.77 -9.09
N ALA A 468 26.05 -6.90 -9.82
CA ALA A 468 25.27 -7.30 -10.98
C ALA A 468 26.16 -7.96 -12.05
N GLY A 469 25.64 -8.99 -12.71
CA GLY A 469 26.36 -9.67 -13.79
C GLY A 469 25.73 -10.99 -14.21
N GLU A 470 26.37 -11.66 -15.17
CA GLU A 470 25.90 -12.95 -15.67
C GLU A 470 26.08 -14.06 -14.62
N VAL A 471 25.02 -14.82 -14.39
CA VAL A 471 24.95 -15.95 -13.48
C VAL A 471 24.46 -17.20 -14.20
N THR A 472 25.15 -18.32 -13.96
CA THR A 472 24.74 -19.67 -14.35
C THR A 472 24.56 -20.53 -13.10
N ILE A 473 23.43 -21.22 -12.96
CA ILE A 473 23.18 -22.15 -11.86
C ILE A 473 22.96 -23.54 -12.41
N GLU A 474 23.80 -24.47 -11.98
CA GLU A 474 23.80 -25.86 -12.44
C GLU A 474 23.84 -26.82 -11.26
N ILE A 475 23.15 -27.95 -11.41
CA ILE A 475 23.08 -29.03 -10.43
C ILE A 475 23.92 -30.19 -10.96
N PHE A 476 24.80 -30.74 -10.12
CA PHE A 476 25.66 -31.87 -10.43
C PHE A 476 25.43 -33.03 -9.47
N ASP A 477 25.59 -34.26 -9.95
CA ASP A 477 25.61 -35.44 -9.09
C ASP A 477 26.97 -35.63 -8.39
N ILE A 478 27.10 -36.66 -7.55
CA ILE A 478 28.34 -36.97 -6.83
C ILE A 478 29.54 -37.32 -7.73
N HIS A 479 29.30 -37.65 -9.00
CA HIS A 479 30.34 -37.94 -9.99
C HIS A 479 30.73 -36.70 -10.81
N GLY A 480 30.13 -35.54 -10.52
CA GLY A 480 30.34 -34.31 -11.26
C GLY A 480 29.61 -34.27 -12.61
N LYS A 481 28.65 -35.18 -12.84
CA LYS A 481 27.81 -35.13 -14.04
C LYS A 481 26.72 -34.09 -13.84
N LYS A 482 26.53 -33.20 -14.81
CA LYS A 482 25.44 -32.23 -14.79
C LYS A 482 24.09 -32.95 -14.86
N VAL A 483 23.21 -32.58 -13.94
CA VAL A 483 21.85 -33.10 -13.77
C VAL A 483 20.83 -32.10 -14.29
N ARG A 484 20.97 -30.83 -13.92
CA ARG A 484 20.03 -29.78 -14.28
C ARG A 484 20.75 -28.45 -14.49
N THR A 485 20.32 -27.66 -15.47
CA THR A 485 20.64 -26.24 -15.59
C THR A 485 19.40 -25.47 -15.16
N LEU A 486 19.50 -24.65 -14.11
CA LEU A 486 18.38 -23.83 -13.63
C LEU A 486 18.32 -22.49 -14.37
N ILE A 487 19.47 -21.83 -14.50
CA ILE A 487 19.66 -20.64 -15.33
C ILE A 487 21.02 -20.72 -16.02
N ARG A 488 21.17 -20.10 -17.19
CA ARG A 488 22.41 -20.08 -17.97
C ARG A 488 22.69 -18.68 -18.48
N ASN A 489 23.83 -18.11 -18.10
CA ASN A 489 24.29 -16.77 -18.47
C ASN A 489 23.21 -15.68 -18.32
N ARG A 490 22.36 -15.78 -17.29
CA ARG A 490 21.31 -14.78 -17.04
C ARG A 490 21.93 -13.60 -16.31
N HIS A 491 21.74 -12.38 -16.82
CA HIS A 491 22.15 -11.18 -16.10
C HIS A 491 21.24 -11.00 -14.89
N LEU A 492 21.82 -10.90 -13.69
CA LEU A 492 21.10 -10.65 -12.44
C LEU A 492 21.63 -9.38 -11.75
N ASN A 493 20.74 -8.61 -11.13
CA ASN A 493 21.06 -7.40 -10.35
C ASN A 493 21.69 -7.74 -8.99
N ALA A 494 22.43 -6.78 -8.40
CA ALA A 494 23.10 -6.92 -7.11
C ALA A 494 22.12 -6.97 -5.92
N MET A 495 21.52 -8.14 -5.67
CA MET A 495 20.54 -8.38 -4.61
C MET A 495 20.49 -9.85 -4.19
N SER A 496 19.58 -10.19 -3.28
CA SER A 496 19.30 -11.58 -2.92
C SER A 496 18.39 -12.23 -3.97
N TRP A 497 18.75 -13.43 -4.42
CA TRP A 497 18.01 -14.23 -5.40
C TRP A 497 17.57 -15.57 -4.82
N SER A 498 16.47 -16.12 -5.35
CA SER A 498 15.95 -17.43 -4.97
C SER A 498 15.54 -18.22 -6.22
N PHE A 499 16.06 -19.42 -6.39
CA PHE A 499 15.66 -20.34 -7.48
C PHE A 499 15.22 -21.68 -6.90
N THR A 500 14.15 -22.25 -7.46
CA THR A 500 13.65 -23.56 -7.04
C THR A 500 14.25 -24.68 -7.88
N TRP A 501 14.72 -25.74 -7.23
CA TRP A 501 14.96 -27.02 -7.87
C TRP A 501 13.92 -28.03 -7.40
N ASP A 502 13.15 -28.57 -8.34
CA ASP A 502 12.05 -29.53 -8.17
C ASP A 502 12.50 -31.00 -8.07
N GLY A 503 13.81 -31.24 -8.08
CA GLY A 503 14.38 -32.59 -8.09
C GLY A 503 14.28 -33.27 -9.46
N LEU A 504 14.04 -32.55 -10.56
CA LEU A 504 14.10 -33.06 -11.93
C LEU A 504 15.45 -32.78 -12.59
N ASN A 505 15.77 -33.55 -13.62
CA ASN A 505 16.91 -33.31 -14.50
C ASN A 505 16.51 -32.48 -15.74
N ASP A 506 17.47 -32.15 -16.61
CA ASP A 506 17.22 -31.38 -17.85
C ASP A 506 16.20 -32.05 -18.82
N PHE A 507 15.93 -33.36 -18.66
CA PHE A 507 14.96 -34.11 -19.47
C PHE A 507 13.60 -34.27 -18.77
N GLY A 508 13.34 -33.54 -17.70
CA GLY A 508 12.10 -33.63 -16.90
C GLY A 508 11.96 -34.94 -16.12
N ARG A 509 13.02 -35.75 -16.01
CA ARG A 509 13.00 -37.01 -15.25
C ARG A 509 13.43 -36.76 -13.82
N GLN A 510 12.81 -37.49 -12.89
CA GLN A 510 13.14 -37.42 -11.48
C GLN A 510 14.59 -37.83 -11.22
N ALA A 511 15.30 -36.99 -10.47
CA ALA A 511 16.61 -37.30 -9.92
C ALA A 511 16.46 -38.32 -8.77
N ALA A 512 17.43 -39.22 -8.62
CA ALA A 512 17.40 -40.24 -7.56
C ALA A 512 17.68 -39.61 -6.19
N SER A 513 17.22 -40.24 -5.09
CA SER A 513 17.64 -39.86 -3.74
C SER A 513 19.16 -39.90 -3.64
N GLY A 514 19.78 -38.86 -3.09
CA GLY A 514 21.22 -38.74 -3.08
C GLY A 514 21.74 -37.33 -2.83
N ILE A 515 23.06 -37.22 -2.84
CA ILE A 515 23.77 -35.96 -2.68
C ILE A 515 23.96 -35.32 -4.06
N TYR A 516 23.67 -34.02 -4.13
CA TYR A 516 23.87 -33.18 -5.30
C TYR A 516 24.67 -31.93 -4.92
N PHE A 517 25.28 -31.31 -5.92
CA PHE A 517 26.04 -30.08 -5.78
C PHE A 517 25.42 -28.99 -6.66
N VAL A 518 24.96 -27.93 -6.02
CA VAL A 518 24.52 -26.69 -6.69
C VAL A 518 25.76 -25.84 -6.94
N GLN A 519 26.06 -25.54 -8.19
CA GLN A 519 27.08 -24.57 -8.58
C GLN A 519 26.44 -23.28 -9.07
N ILE A 520 26.85 -22.15 -8.50
CA ILE A 520 26.52 -20.81 -8.95
C ILE A 520 27.79 -20.23 -9.55
N ARG A 521 27.76 -19.85 -10.83
CA ARG A 521 28.93 -19.42 -11.59
C ARG A 521 28.70 -18.01 -12.11
N THR A 522 29.63 -17.11 -11.83
CA THR A 522 29.71 -15.77 -12.39
C THR A 522 31.01 -15.61 -13.17
N TRP A 523 31.22 -14.43 -13.76
CA TRP A 523 32.50 -14.09 -14.39
C TRP A 523 33.66 -14.01 -13.38
N GLU A 524 33.37 -13.73 -12.09
CA GLU A 524 34.38 -13.61 -11.03
C GLU A 524 34.71 -14.94 -10.35
N GLN A 525 33.70 -15.79 -10.12
CA GLN A 525 33.87 -16.95 -9.25
C GLN A 525 32.86 -18.08 -9.47
N VAL A 526 33.12 -19.21 -8.81
CA VAL A 526 32.24 -20.38 -8.77
C VAL A 526 31.99 -20.78 -7.32
N LEU A 527 30.73 -20.71 -6.88
CA LEU A 527 30.30 -21.13 -5.55
C LEU A 527 29.64 -22.49 -5.64
N THR A 528 29.92 -23.39 -4.69
CA THR A 528 29.34 -24.73 -4.65
C THR A 528 28.70 -25.02 -3.30
N LYS A 529 27.46 -25.51 -3.29
CA LYS A 529 26.75 -25.96 -2.08
C LYS A 529 26.17 -27.35 -2.25
N ARG A 530 26.19 -28.12 -1.16
CA ARG A 530 25.68 -29.49 -1.11
C ARG A 530 24.17 -29.49 -0.84
N ALA A 531 23.42 -30.23 -1.63
CA ALA A 531 21.99 -30.53 -1.43
C ALA A 531 21.79 -32.03 -1.21
N LEU A 532 20.85 -32.41 -0.32
CA LEU A 532 20.49 -33.81 -0.07
C LEU A 532 19.01 -34.02 -0.40
N LEU A 533 18.76 -34.72 -1.51
CA LEU A 533 17.42 -35.13 -1.93
C LEU A 533 17.07 -36.45 -1.22
N LEU A 534 15.98 -36.44 -0.47
CA LEU A 534 15.36 -37.63 0.10
C LEU A 534 14.04 -37.86 -0.62
N ARG A 535 13.80 -39.09 -1.05
CA ARG A 535 12.50 -39.55 -1.54
C ARG A 535 12.11 -40.80 -0.80
#